data_AF-A0A7V1LYR2-F1
#
_entry.id   AF-A0A7V1LYR2-F1
#
_cell.length_a   1.000
_cell.length_b   1.000
_cell.length_c   1.000
_cell.angle_alpha   90.00
_cell.angle_beta   90.00
_cell.angle_gamma   90.00
#
_symmetry.space_group_name_H-M   'P 1'
#
loop_
_entity.id
_entity.type
_entity.pdbx_description
1 polymer ?
#
loop_
_entity_poly.entity_id
_entity_poly.type
_entity_poly.pdbx_seq_one_letter_code
_entity_poly.pdbx_strand_id
1 'polypeptide(L)'
;TEETCIVVVEVNDTSSSDQFQMGVIVDSVREVQDIEKNQIEPAPKFGCALNTDYIMGMGKVKSADSEGVMILLDIDKVMSANAMTEMASAAKTGTTEDGTSSSGQQSMAA
;
A
#
# COMPACT_ATOMS: atom_id res chain seq x y z
N THR A 1 9.84 -2.45 24.43
CA THR A 1 9.63 -2.78 23.02
C THR A 1 8.17 -2.56 22.76
N GLU A 2 7.83 -1.48 22.08
CA GLU A 2 6.45 -1.24 21.61
C GLU A 2 6.08 -2.37 20.64
N GLU A 3 4.85 -2.87 20.73
CA GLU A 3 4.43 -4.16 20.20
C GLU A 3 4.22 -4.14 18.68
N THR A 4 5.31 -4.14 17.91
CA THR A 4 5.22 -4.28 16.45
C THR A 4 4.53 -5.59 16.09
N CYS A 5 3.46 -5.52 15.32
CA CYS A 5 2.77 -6.68 14.75
C CYS A 5 2.57 -6.52 13.25
N ILE A 6 2.28 -7.63 12.57
CA ILE A 6 2.08 -7.67 11.12
C ILE A 6 0.61 -7.96 10.87
N VAL A 7 -0.07 -7.04 10.19
CA VAL A 7 -1.43 -7.24 9.70
C VAL A 7 -1.35 -7.82 8.30
N VAL A 8 -1.88 -9.02 8.10
CA VAL A 8 -1.97 -9.63 6.77
C VAL A 8 -3.26 -9.16 6.10
N VAL A 9 -3.12 -8.53 4.94
CA VAL A 9 -4.23 -8.04 4.12
C VAL A 9 -4.21 -8.72 2.76
N GLU A 10 -5.39 -8.93 2.21
CA GLU A 10 -5.57 -9.32 0.80
C GLU A 10 -5.95 -8.08 0.01
N VAL A 11 -5.23 -7.84 -1.08
CA VAL A 11 -5.38 -6.64 -1.91
C VAL A 11 -5.85 -7.08 -3.29
N ASN A 12 -6.86 -6.37 -3.80
CA ASN A 12 -7.32 -6.56 -5.16
C ASN A 12 -6.56 -5.59 -6.07
N ASP A 13 -5.82 -6.10 -7.05
CA ASP A 13 -5.32 -5.21 -8.10
C ASP A 13 -6.50 -4.73 -8.95
N THR A 14 -6.56 -3.43 -9.19
CA THR A 14 -7.58 -2.84 -10.07
C THR A 14 -7.23 -3.01 -11.55
N SER A 15 -5.97 -3.34 -11.87
CA SER A 15 -5.44 -3.47 -13.24
C SER A 15 -5.39 -4.90 -13.75
N SER A 16 -5.35 -5.89 -12.85
CA SER A 16 -5.32 -7.31 -13.16
C SER A 16 -6.33 -8.05 -12.28
N SER A 17 -6.86 -9.19 -12.73
CA SER A 17 -7.75 -10.02 -11.90
C SER A 17 -7.00 -10.77 -10.78
N ASP A 18 -5.76 -10.37 -10.49
CA ASP A 18 -4.90 -11.04 -9.54
C ASP A 18 -5.12 -10.43 -8.14
N GLN A 19 -5.24 -11.33 -7.16
CA GLN A 19 -5.26 -10.98 -5.75
C GLN A 19 -3.92 -11.36 -5.15
N PHE A 20 -3.36 -10.48 -4.32
CA PHE A 20 -2.12 -10.76 -3.62
C PHE A 20 -2.26 -10.48 -2.13
N GLN A 21 -1.56 -11.28 -1.33
CA GLN A 21 -1.48 -11.08 0.11
C GLN A 21 -0.23 -10.28 0.46
N MET A 22 -0.38 -9.34 1.39
CA MET A 22 0.68 -8.48 1.87
C MET A 22 0.64 -8.34 3.38
N GLY A 23 1.82 -8.30 4.01
CA GLY A 23 1.96 -7.96 5.43
C GLY A 23 2.24 -6.47 5.61
N VAL A 24 1.43 -5.82 6.45
CA VAL A 24 1.61 -4.41 6.85
C VAL A 24 2.16 -4.38 8.28
N ILE A 25 3.32 -3.74 8.47
CA ILE A 25 3.93 -3.56 9.79
C ILE A 25 3.21 -2.41 10.49
N VAL A 26 2.72 -2.65 11.72
CA VAL A 26 2.04 -1.64 12.54
C VAL A 26 2.56 -1.65 13.98
N ASP A 27 2.41 -0.52 14.67
CA ASP A 27 2.92 -0.34 16.03
C ASP A 27 2.12 -1.12 17.09
N SER A 28 0.81 -1.31 16.89
CA SER A 28 -0.07 -2.12 17.73
C SER A 28 -1.47 -2.24 17.12
N VAL A 29 -2.21 -3.28 17.50
CA VAL A 29 -3.64 -3.42 17.20
C VAL A 29 -4.41 -3.25 18.51
N ARG A 30 -5.47 -2.44 18.49
CA ARG A 30 -6.26 -2.13 19.70
C ARG A 30 -7.43 -3.10 19.88
N GLU A 31 -8.54 -2.81 19.20
CA GLU A 31 -9.79 -3.55 19.29
C GLU A 31 -10.52 -3.49 17.95
N VAL A 32 -11.51 -4.35 17.77
CA VAL A 32 -12.42 -4.31 16.62
C VAL A 32 -13.65 -3.52 17.04
N GLN A 33 -14.01 -2.49 16.27
CA GLN A 33 -15.12 -1.60 16.58
C GLN A 33 -16.06 -1.50 15.39
N ASP A 34 -17.36 -1.65 15.66
CA ASP A 34 -18.40 -1.40 14.67
C ASP A 34 -18.61 0.11 14.54
N ILE A 35 -18.56 0.62 13.30
CA ILE A 35 -18.73 2.03 12.98
C ILE A 35 -19.97 2.19 12.12
N GLU A 36 -20.96 2.90 12.64
CA GLU A 36 -22.19 3.21 11.92
C GLU A 36 -21.94 4.26 10.84
N LYS A 37 -22.65 4.17 9.71
CA LYS A 37 -22.46 5.12 8.58
C LYS A 37 -22.69 6.58 8.96
N ASN A 38 -23.55 6.85 9.95
CA ASN A 38 -23.83 8.20 10.45
C ASN A 38 -22.69 8.77 11.32
N GLN A 39 -21.75 7.94 11.76
CA GLN A 39 -20.54 8.34 12.49
C GLN A 39 -19.37 8.63 11.55
N ILE A 40 -19.53 8.39 10.24
CA ILE A 40 -18.50 8.64 9.24
C ILE A 40 -18.67 10.04 8.67
N GLU A 41 -17.64 10.86 8.84
CA GLU A 41 -17.53 12.18 8.24
C GLU A 41 -16.58 12.16 7.04
N PRO A 42 -16.73 13.10 6.08
CA PRO A 42 -15.84 13.17 4.92
C PRO A 42 -14.40 13.42 5.33
N ALA A 43 -13.46 12.89 4.54
CA ALA A 43 -12.04 13.12 4.75
C ALA A 43 -11.72 14.63 4.73
N PRO A 44 -10.93 15.14 5.70
CA PRO A 44 -10.52 16.54 5.69
C PRO A 44 -9.61 16.81 4.49
N LYS A 45 -9.76 17.99 3.89
CA LYS A 45 -8.84 18.46 2.86
C LYS A 45 -7.59 18.98 3.53
N PHE A 46 -6.56 18.15 3.64
CA PHE A 46 -5.24 18.59 4.02
C PHE A 46 -4.66 19.40 2.86
N GLY A 47 -4.57 20.72 3.00
CA GLY A 47 -4.05 21.63 1.95
C GLY A 47 -2.55 21.48 1.65
N CYS A 48 -1.95 20.35 2.00
CA CYS A 48 -0.56 19.99 1.77
C CYS A 48 -0.49 18.96 0.63
N ALA A 49 0.71 18.70 0.10
CA ALA A 49 0.96 17.70 -0.94
C ALA A 49 0.81 16.23 -0.47
N LEU A 50 -0.09 15.98 0.48
CA LEU A 50 -0.46 14.63 0.92
C LEU A 50 -1.55 14.13 -0.01
N ASN A 51 -1.34 12.98 -0.63
CA ASN A 51 -2.41 12.30 -1.34
C ASN A 51 -3.44 11.84 -0.30
N THR A 52 -4.68 12.33 -0.39
CA THR A 52 -5.77 11.95 0.53
C THR A 52 -6.75 10.95 -0.10
N ASP A 53 -6.46 10.46 -1.31
CA ASP A 53 -7.40 9.67 -2.12
C ASP A 53 -7.66 8.27 -1.54
N TYR A 54 -6.75 7.81 -0.67
CA TYR A 54 -6.87 6.56 0.09
C TYR A 54 -7.63 6.71 1.41
N ILE A 55 -8.01 7.93 1.81
CA ILE A 55 -8.83 8.16 3.02
C ILE A 55 -10.30 8.06 2.61
N MET A 56 -11.00 7.04 3.12
CA MET A 56 -12.43 6.87 2.91
C MET A 56 -13.24 7.90 3.71
N GLY A 57 -12.77 8.23 4.91
CA GLY A 57 -13.43 9.19 5.81
C GLY A 57 -12.87 9.18 7.22
N MET A 58 -13.54 9.90 8.11
CA MET A 58 -13.21 10.00 9.53
C MET A 58 -14.35 9.38 10.35
N GLY A 59 -14.07 8.32 11.10
CA GLY A 59 -15.02 7.73 12.05
C GLY A 59 -14.98 8.48 13.39
N LYS A 60 -16.13 8.97 13.84
CA LYS A 60 -16.30 9.51 15.20
C LYS A 60 -16.63 8.39 16.16
N VAL A 61 -15.72 8.13 17.09
CA VAL A 61 -15.88 7.10 18.12
C VAL A 61 -16.08 7.78 19.46
N LYS A 62 -17.24 7.50 20.09
CA LYS A 62 -17.55 7.97 21.43
C LYS A 62 -17.13 6.88 22.41
N SER A 63 -16.07 7.13 23.16
CA SER A 63 -15.68 6.28 24.30
C SER A 63 -16.24 6.89 25.59
N ALA A 64 -16.35 6.09 26.65
CA ALA A 64 -17.01 6.48 27.90
C ALA A 64 -16.49 7.81 28.49
N ASP A 65 -15.23 8.14 28.23
CA ASP A 65 -14.53 9.30 28.82
C ASP A 65 -13.99 10.31 27.78
N SER A 66 -14.13 10.07 26.46
CA SER A 66 -13.68 10.99 25.41
C SER A 66 -14.29 10.71 24.04
N GLU A 67 -14.45 11.76 23.24
CA GLU A 67 -14.60 11.62 21.79
C GLU A 67 -13.22 11.37 21.16
N GLY A 68 -13.13 10.34 20.33
CA GLY A 68 -11.97 9.99 19.52
C GLY A 68 -12.32 10.05 18.04
N VAL A 69 -11.28 10.15 17.21
CA VAL A 69 -11.42 10.13 15.75
C VAL A 69 -10.56 9.01 15.19
N MET A 70 -11.15 8.17 14.35
CA MET A 70 -10.46 7.12 13.59
C MET A 70 -10.41 7.52 12.11
N ILE A 71 -9.28 7.28 11.46
CA ILE A 71 -9.14 7.47 10.01
C ILE A 71 -9.51 6.15 9.34
N LEU A 72 -10.48 6.19 8.43
CA LEU A 72 -10.88 5.03 7.63
C LEU A 72 -10.09 5.03 6.33
N LEU A 73 -9.34 3.96 6.09
CA LEU A 73 -8.45 3.82 4.94
C LEU A 73 -8.97 2.78 3.96
N ASP A 74 -8.83 3.09 2.67
CA ASP A 74 -9.07 2.18 1.55
C ASP A 74 -7.77 1.40 1.26
N ILE A 75 -7.67 0.16 1.76
CA ILE A 75 -6.45 -0.64 1.65
C ILE A 75 -6.02 -0.85 0.20
N ASP A 76 -6.96 -1.07 -0.72
CA ASP A 76 -6.63 -1.28 -2.14
C ASP A 76 -5.94 -0.04 -2.71
N LYS A 77 -6.43 1.16 -2.36
CA LYS A 77 -5.80 2.42 -2.77
C LYS A 77 -4.47 2.68 -2.07
N VAL A 78 -4.37 2.44 -0.75
CA VAL A 78 -3.10 2.61 -0.02
C VAL A 78 -2.00 1.76 -0.66
N MET A 79 -2.31 0.52 -1.02
CA MET A 79 -1.33 -0.38 -1.60
C MET A 79 -1.05 -0.06 -3.07
N SER A 80 -2.06 0.35 -3.86
CA SER A 80 -1.82 0.78 -5.25
C SER A 80 -0.96 2.06 -5.37
N ALA A 81 -1.11 3.00 -4.42
CA ALA A 81 -0.43 4.30 -4.46
C ALA A 81 1.10 4.18 -4.35
N ASN A 82 1.58 3.16 -3.63
CA ASN A 82 3.02 3.01 -3.33
C ASN A 82 3.60 1.70 -3.87
N ALA A 83 2.84 0.61 -3.95
CA ALA A 83 3.40 -0.72 -4.13
C ALA A 83 3.67 -1.09 -5.59
N MET A 84 2.90 -0.60 -6.57
CA MET A 84 3.10 -1.02 -7.97
C MET A 84 4.42 -0.53 -8.56
N THR A 85 4.85 0.70 -8.25
CA THR A 85 6.07 1.27 -8.84
C THR A 85 7.33 0.56 -8.34
N GLU A 86 7.39 0.19 -7.05
CA GLU A 86 8.57 -0.45 -6.47
C GLU A 86 8.56 -1.98 -6.63
N MET A 87 7.41 -2.66 -6.49
CA MET A 87 7.34 -4.12 -6.74
C MET A 87 7.64 -4.47 -8.19
N ALA A 88 7.19 -3.66 -9.16
CA ALA A 88 7.54 -3.87 -10.56
C ALA A 88 9.05 -3.70 -10.83
N SER A 89 9.73 -2.85 -10.06
CA SER A 89 11.18 -2.66 -10.18
C SER A 89 11.96 -3.82 -9.56
N ALA A 90 11.51 -4.36 -8.42
CA ALA A 90 12.16 -5.48 -7.74
C ALA A 90 11.97 -6.81 -8.51
N ALA A 91 10.79 -7.03 -9.10
CA ALA A 91 10.48 -8.24 -9.87
C ALA A 91 11.26 -8.37 -11.19
N LYS A 92 11.82 -7.27 -11.74
CA LYS A 92 12.60 -7.29 -12.98
C LYS A 92 14.06 -7.76 -12.84
N THR A 93 14.55 -8.04 -11.63
CA THR A 93 15.97 -8.34 -11.39
C THR A 93 16.32 -9.83 -11.36
N GLY A 94 15.40 -10.72 -11.77
CA GLY A 94 15.54 -12.15 -11.58
C GLY A 94 15.28 -13.03 -12.80
N THR A 95 15.71 -12.66 -14.02
CA THR A 95 15.92 -13.63 -15.13
C THR A 95 16.81 -13.02 -16.22
N THR A 96 18.10 -13.35 -16.23
CA THR A 96 18.86 -13.58 -17.48
C THR A 96 20.13 -14.39 -17.16
N GLU A 97 19.95 -15.70 -16.99
CA GLU A 97 20.94 -16.64 -17.52
C GLU A 97 20.46 -16.98 -18.93
N ASP A 98 21.17 -16.50 -19.96
CA ASP A 98 21.44 -17.35 -21.11
C ASP A 98 22.66 -16.82 -21.87
N GLY A 99 23.69 -17.65 -21.98
CA GLY A 99 24.83 -17.41 -22.83
C GLY A 99 24.47 -17.79 -24.27
N THR A 100 24.80 -16.95 -25.24
CA THR A 100 25.18 -17.41 -26.58
C THR A 100 26.06 -16.37 -27.25
N SER A 101 27.26 -16.83 -27.58
CA SER A 101 28.30 -16.21 -28.36
C SER A 101 27.79 -15.67 -29.72
N SER A 102 28.22 -14.46 -30.11
CA SER A 102 28.51 -14.21 -31.53
C SER A 102 29.63 -13.19 -31.69
N SER A 103 30.52 -13.57 -32.60
CA SER A 103 31.78 -12.99 -33.05
C SER A 103 31.66 -11.60 -33.69
N GLY A 104 32.65 -10.74 -33.45
CA GLY A 104 32.80 -9.46 -34.15
C GLY A 104 34.13 -8.75 -33.91
N GLN A 105 35.26 -9.46 -34.00
CA GLN A 105 36.58 -8.81 -34.15
C GLN A 105 37.03 -8.90 -35.61
N GLN A 106 37.15 -7.74 -36.26
CA GLN A 106 38.20 -7.28 -37.19
C GLN A 106 37.62 -6.11 -38.02
N SER A 107 37.93 -4.87 -37.65
CA SER A 107 39.12 -4.11 -38.06
C SER A 107 38.99 -3.50 -39.47
N MET A 108 38.62 -2.22 -39.53
CA MET A 108 38.86 -1.36 -40.69
C MET A 108 39.13 0.05 -40.17
N ALA A 109 40.40 0.38 -39.99
CA ALA A 109 40.88 1.75 -39.82
C ALA A 109 41.69 2.11 -41.06
N ALA A 110 41.40 3.30 -41.57
CA ALA A 110 41.85 3.90 -42.82
C ALA A 110 43.35 4.24 -42.86
#